data_AF-A0A250XLA5-F1
#
_entry.id   AF-A0A250XLA5-F1
#
_cell.length_a   1.000
_cell.length_b   1.000
_cell.length_c   1.000
_cell.angle_alpha   90.00
_cell.angle_beta   90.00
_cell.angle_gamma   90.00
#
_symmetry.space_group_name_H-M   'P 1'
#
loop_
_entity.id
_entity.type
_entity.pdbx_description
1 polymer ?
#
loop_
_entity_poly.entity_id
_entity_poly.type
_entity_poly.pdbx_seq_one_letter_code
_entity_poly.pdbx_strand_id
1 'polypeptide(L)'
;MSIEDVITECLENDNLQLQNMSAQKYVQTNPMFMEAVGKWQKNLGTVDSVMACWLDVQKKWQALESIFIGSADIRVQLPEDSKRFDAINADFQELMRSAPDITNVVEACNLDGRQERLENMLSQLEMCEKALQDYLETKRIAFPRFYFVAPADLLDILSKGSNPQLILRHLPKCFDNVHNLTFKKSEAGDLTKQAIGMHSGEGEYVEFASDCICDGPVETWLQTVVDSMKQALTVEFRKAIPTYDEMPRTQWLYKYSVQNTIVVSRTFYTQEVNEAFDELEEGNEDAMKNEFDRQVQQLADLIDEINKEQTSLDRKKLITLCTIDVHARDVLTRLIEERVEDGMCF
;
A
#
# COMPACT_ATOMS: atom_id res chain seq x y z
N MET A 1 -18.34 -6.56 30.00
CA MET A 1 -17.72 -5.51 30.82
C MET A 1 -16.35 -6.05 31.19
N SER A 2 -15.30 -5.46 30.66
CA SER A 2 -13.93 -5.83 30.99
C SER A 2 -13.67 -5.49 32.48
N ILE A 3 -12.64 -6.10 33.09
CA ILE A 3 -12.25 -5.75 34.47
C ILE A 3 -11.83 -4.26 34.55
N GLU A 4 -11.27 -3.72 33.47
CA GLU A 4 -10.96 -2.30 33.34
C GLU A 4 -12.23 -1.43 33.43
N ASP A 5 -13.28 -1.78 32.68
CA ASP A 5 -14.55 -1.04 32.68
C ASP A 5 -15.17 -0.97 34.09
N VAL A 6 -15.11 -2.08 34.84
CA VAL A 6 -15.64 -2.16 36.21
C VAL A 6 -14.85 -1.26 37.17
N ILE A 7 -13.52 -1.25 37.06
CA ILE A 7 -12.66 -0.42 37.92
C ILE A 7 -12.87 1.06 37.61
N THR A 8 -12.95 1.44 36.33
CA THR A 8 -13.20 2.82 35.92
C THR A 8 -14.58 3.29 36.37
N GLU A 9 -15.64 2.49 36.20
CA GLU A 9 -17.00 2.85 36.65
C GLU A 9 -17.07 3.01 38.18
N CYS A 10 -16.42 2.11 38.93
CA CYS A 10 -16.31 2.24 40.39
C CYS A 10 -15.55 3.50 40.80
N LEU A 11 -14.43 3.82 40.13
CA LEU A 11 -13.62 4.99 40.43
C LEU A 11 -14.37 6.30 40.15
N GLU A 12 -15.11 6.37 39.04
CA GLU A 12 -15.95 7.52 38.70
C GLU A 12 -17.06 7.72 39.74
N ASN A 13 -17.74 6.65 40.15
CA ASN A 13 -18.79 6.70 41.16
C ASN A 13 -18.25 7.13 42.53
N ASP A 14 -17.12 6.57 42.97
CA ASP A 14 -16.48 6.91 44.24
C ASP A 14 -15.98 8.36 44.24
N ASN A 15 -15.43 8.86 43.12
CA ASN A 15 -15.05 10.26 42.96
C ASN A 15 -16.27 11.20 43.04
N LEU A 16 -17.39 10.86 42.40
CA LEU A 16 -18.64 11.64 42.50
C LEU A 16 -19.18 11.65 43.93
N GLN A 17 -19.12 10.52 44.64
CA GLN A 17 -19.51 10.44 46.04
C GLN A 17 -18.61 11.31 46.93
N LEU A 18 -17.29 11.29 46.73
CA LEU A 18 -16.35 12.15 47.46
C LEU A 18 -16.59 13.64 47.19
N GLN A 19 -16.89 14.03 45.94
CA GLN A 19 -17.27 15.41 45.62
C GLN A 19 -18.56 15.82 46.35
N ASN A 20 -19.57 14.96 46.34
CA ASN A 20 -20.83 15.20 47.06
C ASN A 20 -20.60 15.31 48.58
N MET A 21 -19.75 14.45 49.16
CA MET A 21 -19.39 14.50 50.59
C MET A 21 -18.62 15.77 50.94
N SER A 22 -17.71 16.22 50.07
CA SER A 22 -16.96 17.48 50.25
C SER A 22 -17.86 18.73 50.25
N ALA A 23 -19.01 18.66 49.59
CA ALA A 23 -20.01 19.74 49.57
C ALA A 23 -20.92 19.76 50.82
N GLN A 24 -20.91 18.72 51.65
CA GLN A 24 -21.76 18.65 52.83
C GLN A 24 -21.22 19.55 53.94
N LYS A 25 -22.12 20.34 54.52
CA LYS A 25 -21.80 21.29 55.60
C LYS A 25 -21.16 20.62 56.82
N TYR A 26 -21.56 19.39 57.15
CA TYR A 26 -21.01 18.62 58.27
C TYR A 26 -19.53 18.27 58.09
N VAL A 27 -19.14 17.87 56.87
CA VAL A 27 -17.75 17.56 56.50
C VAL A 27 -16.91 18.84 56.49
N GLN A 28 -17.47 19.96 56.03
CA GLN A 28 -16.77 21.26 56.03
C GLN A 28 -16.53 21.81 57.44
N THR A 29 -17.45 21.56 58.38
CA THR A 29 -17.33 22.06 59.76
C THR A 29 -16.45 21.21 60.66
N ASN A 30 -16.12 19.99 60.27
CA ASN A 30 -15.32 19.07 61.08
C ASN A 30 -13.96 18.79 60.39
N PRO A 31 -12.85 19.30 60.94
CA PRO A 31 -11.51 19.16 60.35
C PRO A 31 -11.11 17.70 60.06
N MET A 32 -11.53 16.75 60.90
CA MET A 32 -11.19 15.33 60.74
C MET A 32 -11.81 14.71 59.47
N PHE A 33 -13.06 15.08 59.16
CA PHE A 33 -13.73 14.57 57.95
C PHE A 33 -13.22 15.27 56.69
N MET A 34 -12.89 16.56 56.78
CA MET A 34 -12.27 17.29 55.66
C MET A 34 -10.91 16.69 55.28
N GLU A 35 -10.07 16.35 56.27
CA GLU A 35 -8.78 15.70 56.03
C GLU A 35 -8.94 14.30 55.41
N ALA A 36 -9.89 13.51 55.90
CA ALA A 36 -10.16 12.17 55.37
C ALA A 36 -10.66 12.22 53.90
N VAL A 37 -11.60 13.11 53.59
CA VAL A 37 -12.10 13.29 52.21
C VAL A 37 -10.99 13.81 51.29
N GLY A 38 -10.19 14.78 51.74
CA GLY A 38 -9.06 15.28 50.95
C GLY A 38 -8.00 14.21 50.66
N LYS A 39 -7.72 13.33 51.63
CA LYS A 39 -6.80 12.19 51.43
C LYS A 39 -7.35 11.21 50.39
N TRP A 40 -8.63 10.85 50.47
CA TRP A 40 -9.24 9.95 49.49
C TRP A 40 -9.34 10.58 48.10
N GLN A 41 -9.67 11.87 47.99
CA GLN A 41 -9.65 12.59 46.71
C GLN A 41 -8.26 12.57 46.08
N LYS A 42 -7.21 12.79 46.85
CA LYS A 42 -5.83 12.70 46.36
C LYS A 42 -5.50 11.28 45.91
N ASN A 43 -5.79 10.27 46.74
CA ASN A 43 -5.49 8.87 46.45
C ASN A 43 -6.23 8.36 45.20
N LEU A 44 -7.52 8.67 45.06
CA LEU A 44 -8.32 8.26 43.89
C LEU A 44 -7.94 9.06 42.64
N GLY A 45 -7.57 10.33 42.77
CA GLY A 45 -7.03 11.12 41.66
C GLY A 45 -5.69 10.55 41.14
N THR A 46 -4.82 10.11 42.04
CA THR A 46 -3.58 9.41 41.67
C THR A 46 -3.88 8.06 41.02
N VAL A 47 -4.85 7.29 41.53
CA VAL A 47 -5.29 6.04 40.89
C VAL A 47 -5.75 6.28 39.46
N ASP A 48 -6.61 7.28 39.24
CA ASP A 48 -7.14 7.61 37.91
C ASP A 48 -6.01 7.94 36.92
N SER A 49 -5.09 8.83 37.33
CA SER A 49 -3.95 9.24 36.49
C SER A 49 -3.00 8.07 36.19
N VAL A 50 -2.69 7.26 37.21
CA VAL A 50 -1.79 6.11 37.08
C VAL A 50 -2.41 5.02 36.20
N MET A 51 -3.70 4.72 36.37
CA MET A 51 -4.39 3.72 35.56
C MET A 51 -4.47 4.13 34.09
N ALA A 52 -4.84 5.39 33.81
CA ALA A 52 -4.87 5.91 32.46
C ALA A 52 -3.48 5.83 31.80
N CYS A 53 -2.44 6.30 32.49
CA CYS A 53 -1.07 6.25 32.01
C CYS A 53 -0.58 4.81 31.79
N TRP A 54 -0.88 3.89 32.70
CA TRP A 54 -0.51 2.47 32.57
C TRP A 54 -1.14 1.85 31.33
N LEU A 55 -2.44 2.07 31.10
CA LEU A 55 -3.13 1.55 29.92
C LEU A 55 -2.52 2.10 28.62
N ASP A 56 -2.15 3.38 28.58
CA ASP A 56 -1.50 3.98 27.43
C ASP A 56 -0.09 3.42 27.20
N VAL A 57 0.71 3.26 28.27
CA VAL A 57 2.01 2.58 28.23
C VAL A 57 1.85 1.17 27.68
N GLN A 58 0.89 0.39 28.18
CA GLN A 58 0.65 -0.98 27.73
C GLN A 58 0.29 -1.05 26.25
N LYS A 59 -0.64 -0.19 25.79
CA LYS A 59 -1.05 -0.14 24.37
C LYS A 59 0.12 0.23 23.45
N LYS A 60 0.87 1.28 23.79
CA LYS A 60 2.03 1.72 23.01
C LYS A 60 3.16 0.70 23.02
N TRP A 61 3.44 0.11 24.18
CA TRP A 61 4.45 -0.95 24.33
C TRP A 61 4.10 -2.17 23.48
N GLN A 62 2.85 -2.67 23.52
CA GLN A 62 2.43 -3.81 22.69
C GLN A 62 2.60 -3.54 21.18
N ALA A 63 2.24 -2.32 20.72
CA ALA A 63 2.42 -1.94 19.33
C ALA A 63 3.91 -1.93 18.93
N LEU A 64 4.76 -1.30 19.75
CA LEU A 64 6.19 -1.17 19.48
C LEU A 64 6.96 -2.48 19.69
N GLU A 65 6.52 -3.37 20.58
CA GLU A 65 7.10 -4.69 20.82
C GLU A 65 7.07 -5.52 19.54
N SER A 66 5.92 -5.57 18.87
CA SER A 66 5.75 -6.32 17.62
C SER A 66 6.69 -5.84 16.51
N ILE A 67 7.11 -4.57 16.55
CA ILE A 67 7.96 -3.93 15.54
C ILE A 67 9.44 -4.07 15.92
N PHE A 68 9.84 -3.60 17.10
CA PHE A 68 11.23 -3.57 17.53
C PHE A 68 11.76 -4.95 17.94
N ILE A 69 10.93 -5.87 18.43
CA ILE A 69 11.37 -7.26 18.71
C ILE A 69 11.18 -8.13 17.47
N GLY A 70 10.10 -7.92 16.71
CA GLY A 70 9.75 -8.75 15.56
C GLY A 70 10.57 -8.49 14.28
N SER A 71 11.21 -7.32 14.15
CA SER A 71 11.92 -6.92 12.93
C SER A 71 13.39 -6.58 13.19
N ALA A 72 14.29 -7.51 12.87
CA ALA A 72 15.73 -7.29 12.97
C ALA A 72 16.21 -6.13 12.06
N ASP A 73 15.63 -6.00 10.87
CA ASP A 73 15.99 -4.96 9.90
C ASP A 73 15.67 -3.56 10.44
N ILE A 74 14.52 -3.37 11.11
CA ILE A 74 14.18 -2.08 11.74
C ILE A 74 15.14 -1.75 12.88
N ARG A 75 15.58 -2.74 13.67
CA ARG A 75 16.53 -2.50 14.78
C ARG A 75 17.88 -1.99 14.30
N VAL A 76 18.33 -2.48 13.14
CA VAL A 76 19.58 -2.03 12.51
C VAL A 76 19.46 -0.59 12.01
N GLN A 77 18.27 -0.21 11.51
CA GLN A 77 18.01 1.14 11.00
C GLN A 77 17.78 2.17 12.11
N LEU A 78 17.21 1.76 13.25
CA LEU A 78 16.94 2.62 14.41
C LEU A 78 17.63 2.07 15.68
N PRO A 79 18.99 2.10 15.75
CA PRO A 79 19.73 1.45 16.83
C PRO A 79 19.60 2.16 18.18
N GLU A 80 19.47 3.50 18.19
CA GLU A 80 19.28 4.26 19.42
C GLU A 80 17.89 4.02 20.03
N ASP A 81 16.84 4.08 19.20
CA ASP A 81 15.47 3.80 19.62
C ASP A 81 15.28 2.33 20.02
N SER A 82 15.99 1.40 19.37
CA SER A 82 15.99 -0.01 19.75
C SER A 82 16.57 -0.23 21.16
N LYS A 83 17.70 0.44 21.48
CA LYS A 83 18.28 0.37 22.84
C LYS A 83 17.36 0.99 23.88
N ARG A 84 16.72 2.11 23.52
CA ARG A 84 15.72 2.77 24.36
C ARG A 84 14.54 1.86 24.63
N PHE A 85 14.00 1.23 23.58
CA PHE A 85 12.90 0.27 23.71
C PHE A 85 13.27 -0.95 24.55
N ASP A 86 14.48 -1.50 24.41
CA ASP A 86 14.95 -2.61 25.24
C ASP A 86 14.96 -2.27 26.74
N ALA A 87 15.39 -1.05 27.08
CA ALA A 87 15.39 -0.57 28.46
C ALA A 87 13.96 -0.43 29.00
N ILE A 88 13.05 0.17 28.21
CA ILE A 88 11.62 0.28 28.57
C ILE A 88 11.00 -1.11 28.71
N ASN A 89 11.33 -2.04 27.81
CA ASN A 89 10.79 -3.39 27.81
C ASN A 89 11.20 -4.15 29.07
N ALA A 90 12.48 -4.07 29.48
CA ALA A 90 12.93 -4.67 30.73
C ALA A 90 12.21 -4.06 31.94
N ASP A 91 12.06 -2.74 31.97
CA ASP A 91 11.41 -2.00 33.04
C ASP A 91 9.90 -2.32 33.12
N PHE A 92 9.21 -2.39 31.98
CA PHE A 92 7.80 -2.76 31.89
C PHE A 92 7.57 -4.23 32.25
N GLN A 93 8.45 -5.15 31.85
CA GLN A 93 8.35 -6.55 32.26
C GLN A 93 8.56 -6.74 33.76
N GLU A 94 9.48 -6.00 34.37
CA GLU A 94 9.65 -6.00 35.83
C GLU A 94 8.38 -5.47 36.54
N LEU A 95 7.83 -4.37 36.04
CA LEU A 95 6.57 -3.81 36.52
C LEU A 95 5.44 -4.86 36.46
N MET A 96 5.23 -5.48 35.30
CA MET A 96 4.17 -6.47 35.08
C MET A 96 4.37 -7.76 35.88
N ARG A 97 5.61 -8.10 36.27
CA ARG A 97 5.88 -9.22 37.19
C ARG A 97 5.53 -8.91 38.65
N SER A 98 5.75 -7.66 39.08
CA SER A 98 5.45 -7.20 40.45
C SER A 98 3.99 -6.77 40.64
N ALA A 99 3.29 -6.43 39.56
CA ALA A 99 1.91 -5.94 39.61
C ALA A 99 0.91 -6.92 40.27
N PRO A 100 1.00 -8.25 40.06
CA PRO A 100 0.10 -9.21 40.72
C PRO A 100 0.32 -9.34 42.24
N ASP A 101 1.45 -8.87 42.78
CA ASP A 101 1.75 -8.98 44.21
C ASP A 101 0.86 -8.09 45.08
N ILE A 102 0.31 -7.01 44.50
CA ILE A 102 -0.61 -6.08 45.16
C ILE A 102 -1.88 -5.98 44.33
N THR A 103 -2.91 -6.73 44.75
CA THR A 103 -4.20 -6.78 44.04
C THR A 103 -5.12 -5.60 44.36
N ASN A 104 -4.79 -4.79 45.36
CA ASN A 104 -5.55 -3.58 45.69
C ASN A 104 -5.11 -2.43 44.78
N VAL A 105 -6.04 -1.95 43.95
CA VAL A 105 -5.79 -0.88 42.97
C VAL A 105 -5.30 0.41 43.64
N VAL A 106 -5.85 0.79 44.78
CA VAL A 106 -5.46 2.01 45.50
C VAL A 106 -4.03 1.88 46.02
N GLU A 107 -3.67 0.72 46.58
CA GLU A 107 -2.31 0.48 47.07
C GLU A 107 -1.30 0.37 45.92
N ALA A 108 -1.65 -0.34 44.85
CA ALA A 108 -0.78 -0.55 43.69
C ALA A 108 -0.44 0.76 42.94
N CYS A 109 -1.42 1.66 42.80
CA CYS A 109 -1.25 2.94 42.12
C CYS A 109 -0.58 4.01 42.98
N ASN A 110 -0.78 3.99 44.31
CA ASN A 110 -0.19 4.97 45.23
C ASN A 110 1.21 4.58 45.74
N LEU A 111 1.88 3.60 45.14
CA LEU A 111 3.28 3.29 45.44
C LEU A 111 4.19 4.45 45.06
N ASP A 112 5.16 4.75 45.92
CA ASP A 112 6.11 5.83 45.71
C ASP A 112 6.86 5.65 44.37
N GLY A 113 6.86 6.70 43.56
CA GLY A 113 7.51 6.71 42.24
C GLY A 113 6.77 5.94 41.14
N ARG A 114 5.59 5.33 41.40
CA ARG A 114 4.82 4.59 40.39
C ARG A 114 4.41 5.47 39.22
N GLN A 115 3.84 6.63 39.53
CA GLN A 115 3.39 7.60 38.54
C GLN A 115 4.57 8.12 37.70
N GLU A 116 5.64 8.58 38.34
CA GLU A 116 6.84 9.08 37.65
C GLU A 116 7.48 8.01 36.75
N ARG A 117 7.53 6.75 37.20
CA ARG A 117 8.04 5.62 36.41
C ARG A 117 7.20 5.40 35.15
N LEU A 118 5.87 5.40 35.26
CA LEU A 118 4.96 5.24 34.12
C LEU A 118 4.99 6.43 33.17
N GLU A 119 5.02 7.66 33.68
CA GLU A 119 5.14 8.88 32.88
C GLU A 119 6.47 8.91 32.10
N ASN A 120 7.57 8.47 32.71
CA ASN A 120 8.84 8.33 32.03
C ASN A 120 8.77 7.24 30.95
N MET A 121 8.25 6.05 31.25
CA MET A 121 8.03 5.00 30.24
C MET A 121 7.22 5.53 29.05
N LEU A 122 6.11 6.22 29.31
CA LEU A 122 5.24 6.79 28.29
C LEU A 122 5.99 7.78 27.40
N SER A 123 6.71 8.74 27.99
CA SER A 123 7.50 9.71 27.26
C SER A 123 8.57 9.04 26.37
N GLN A 124 9.25 8.02 26.88
CA GLN A 124 10.24 7.28 26.10
C GLN A 124 9.60 6.48 24.96
N LEU A 125 8.42 5.90 25.16
CA LEU A 125 7.65 5.21 24.13
C LEU A 125 7.19 6.17 23.02
N GLU A 126 6.73 7.37 23.38
CA GLU A 126 6.36 8.42 22.42
C GLU A 126 7.56 8.89 21.58
N MET A 127 8.75 8.95 22.18
CA MET A 127 9.98 9.24 21.43
C MET A 127 10.29 8.15 20.40
N CYS A 128 10.18 6.87 20.79
CA CYS A 128 10.34 5.75 19.85
C CYS A 128 9.30 5.76 18.73
N GLU A 129 8.04 6.05 19.06
CA GLU A 129 6.95 6.14 18.08
C GLU A 129 7.20 7.28 17.08
N LYS A 130 7.63 8.44 17.55
CA LYS A 130 7.97 9.56 16.68
C LYS A 130 9.14 9.21 15.74
N ALA A 131 10.21 8.64 16.28
CA ALA A 131 11.35 8.21 15.47
C ALA A 131 10.95 7.19 14.39
N LEU A 132 10.04 6.27 14.73
CA LEU A 132 9.49 5.32 13.77
C LEU A 132 8.67 6.02 12.68
N GLN A 133 7.82 6.99 13.03
CA GLN A 133 7.05 7.75 12.03
C GLN A 133 7.96 8.56 11.09
N ASP A 134 8.98 9.23 11.63
CA ASP A 134 9.96 9.99 10.83
C ASP A 134 10.75 9.06 9.88
N TYR A 135 11.09 7.85 10.36
CA TYR A 135 11.71 6.81 9.53
C TYR A 135 10.78 6.33 8.41
N LEU A 136 9.51 6.02 8.72
CA LEU A 136 8.52 5.61 7.71
C LEU A 136 8.30 6.71 6.67
N GLU A 137 8.27 7.98 7.09
CA GLU A 137 8.11 9.11 6.18
C GLU A 137 9.32 9.26 5.26
N THR A 138 10.53 9.07 5.76
CA THR A 138 11.75 9.03 4.93
C THR A 138 11.64 7.95 3.84
N LYS A 139 11.09 6.78 4.18
CA LYS A 139 10.87 5.69 3.22
C LYS A 139 9.78 6.02 2.20
N ARG A 140 8.71 6.72 2.60
CA ARG A 140 7.67 7.19 1.67
C ARG A 140 8.18 8.23 0.69
N ILE A 141 9.03 9.16 1.13
CA ILE A 141 9.66 10.13 0.24
C ILE A 141 10.57 9.42 -0.78
N ALA A 142 11.33 8.42 -0.34
CA ALA A 142 12.20 7.65 -1.22
C ALA A 142 11.44 6.82 -2.26
N PHE A 143 10.27 6.28 -1.90
CA PHE A 143 9.40 5.55 -2.80
C PHE A 143 7.93 5.98 -2.61
N PRO A 144 7.46 6.98 -3.37
CA PRO A 144 6.13 7.60 -3.16
C PRO A 144 4.93 6.65 -3.24
N ARG A 145 5.08 5.47 -3.85
CA ARG A 145 4.01 4.46 -3.86
C ARG A 145 3.65 3.96 -2.46
N PHE A 146 4.54 4.10 -1.47
CA PHE A 146 4.24 3.76 -0.07
C PHE A 146 3.19 4.69 0.57
N TYR A 147 2.86 5.84 -0.02
CA TYR A 147 1.74 6.66 0.46
C TYR A 147 0.37 5.97 0.29
N PHE A 148 0.26 5.00 -0.62
CA PHE A 148 -0.97 4.23 -0.85
C PHE A 148 -1.06 2.96 0.01
N VAL A 149 0.00 2.65 0.77
CA VAL A 149 0.09 1.44 1.58
C VAL A 149 -0.23 1.77 3.04
N ALA A 150 -1.06 0.94 3.68
CA ALA A 150 -1.38 1.11 5.09
C ALA A 150 -0.12 1.03 5.97
N PRO A 151 -0.02 1.78 7.09
CA PRO A 151 1.19 1.77 7.93
C PRO A 151 1.62 0.38 8.40
N ALA A 152 0.67 -0.49 8.75
CA ALA A 152 0.96 -1.88 9.15
C ALA A 152 1.57 -2.72 8.01
N ASP A 153 1.06 -2.55 6.79
CA ASP A 153 1.60 -3.22 5.61
C ASP A 153 2.99 -2.66 5.24
N LEU A 154 3.18 -1.35 5.36
CA LEU A 154 4.48 -0.72 5.12
C LEU A 154 5.55 -1.26 6.09
N LEU A 155 5.21 -1.42 7.37
CA LEU A 155 6.09 -2.06 8.35
C LEU A 155 6.38 -3.53 7.99
N ASP A 156 5.37 -4.27 7.52
CA ASP A 156 5.57 -5.65 7.05
C ASP A 156 6.50 -5.71 5.83
N ILE A 157 6.41 -4.73 4.93
CA ILE A 157 7.30 -4.60 3.77
C ILE A 157 8.73 -4.28 4.21
N LEU A 158 8.92 -3.29 5.09
CA LEU A 158 10.24 -2.86 5.55
C LEU A 158 10.94 -3.94 6.39
N SER A 159 10.19 -4.67 7.21
CA SER A 159 10.72 -5.76 8.06
C SER A 159 11.18 -6.99 7.28
N LYS A 160 10.63 -7.19 6.07
CA LYS A 160 10.95 -8.32 5.17
C LYS A 160 11.65 -7.86 3.90
N GLY A 161 12.13 -6.62 3.86
CA GLY A 161 12.70 -6.00 2.66
C GLY A 161 13.90 -6.75 2.09
N SER A 162 14.64 -7.43 2.96
CA SER A 162 15.78 -8.31 2.60
C SER A 162 15.39 -9.54 1.77
N ASN A 163 14.11 -9.96 1.81
CA ASN A 163 13.57 -11.15 1.16
C ASN A 163 12.44 -10.79 0.18
N PRO A 164 12.74 -10.49 -1.10
CA PRO A 164 11.76 -10.03 -2.09
C PRO A 164 10.53 -10.93 -2.25
N GLN A 165 10.71 -12.24 -2.07
CA GLN A 165 9.63 -13.23 -2.20
C GLN A 165 8.51 -13.04 -1.16
N LEU A 166 8.85 -12.57 0.04
CA LEU A 166 7.86 -12.31 1.09
C LEU A 166 7.06 -11.04 0.81
N ILE A 167 7.64 -10.12 0.02
CA ILE A 167 7.06 -8.83 -0.36
C ILE A 167 6.04 -8.97 -1.50
N LEU A 168 6.08 -10.06 -2.28
CA LEU A 168 5.18 -10.27 -3.43
C LEU A 168 3.70 -10.11 -3.08
N ARG A 169 3.30 -10.52 -1.87
CA ARG A 169 1.91 -10.37 -1.37
C ARG A 169 1.44 -8.91 -1.32
N HIS A 170 2.37 -7.96 -1.22
CA HIS A 170 2.13 -6.53 -1.07
C HIS A 170 2.28 -5.77 -2.39
N LEU A 171 2.77 -6.42 -3.46
CA LEU A 171 2.90 -5.76 -4.77
C LEU A 171 1.56 -5.21 -5.29
N PRO A 172 0.42 -5.92 -5.21
CA PRO A 172 -0.88 -5.35 -5.61
C PRO A 172 -1.29 -4.10 -4.83
N LYS A 173 -0.70 -3.87 -3.65
CA LYS A 173 -0.95 -2.65 -2.84
C LYS A 173 -0.04 -1.49 -3.25
N CYS A 174 1.12 -1.79 -3.84
CA CYS A 174 2.11 -0.80 -4.28
C CYS A 174 1.95 -0.45 -5.78
N PHE A 175 1.35 -1.35 -6.55
CA PHE A 175 1.21 -1.28 -8.01
C PHE A 175 -0.21 -1.61 -8.43
N ASP A 176 -0.75 -0.84 -9.37
CA ASP A 176 -2.12 -1.02 -9.83
C ASP A 176 -2.34 -2.37 -10.53
N ASN A 177 -1.39 -2.82 -11.35
CA ASN A 177 -1.51 -4.09 -12.10
C ASN A 177 -0.24 -4.93 -12.16
N VAL A 178 0.60 -4.88 -11.12
CA VAL A 178 1.72 -5.83 -10.93
C VAL A 178 1.42 -6.66 -9.70
N HIS A 179 1.01 -7.91 -9.91
CA HIS A 179 0.59 -8.79 -8.83
C HIS A 179 1.71 -9.73 -8.37
N ASN A 180 2.63 -10.07 -9.27
CA ASN A 180 3.71 -10.99 -8.94
C ASN A 180 4.97 -10.75 -9.79
N LEU A 181 6.09 -11.29 -9.33
CA LEU A 181 7.35 -11.31 -10.07
C LEU A 181 7.85 -12.76 -10.19
N THR A 182 8.38 -13.10 -11.36
CA THR A 182 9.11 -14.37 -11.55
C THR A 182 10.57 -14.14 -11.20
N PHE A 183 11.13 -14.95 -10.30
CA PHE A 183 12.56 -14.92 -9.99
C PHE A 183 13.32 -16.04 -10.69
N LYS A 184 14.56 -15.76 -11.08
CA LYS A 184 15.48 -16.76 -11.63
C LYS A 184 15.81 -17.80 -10.58
N LYS A 185 15.84 -19.07 -10.97
CA LYS A 185 16.31 -20.17 -10.11
C LYS A 185 17.83 -20.31 -10.22
N SER A 186 18.48 -20.56 -9.09
CA SER A 186 19.90 -20.91 -9.02
C SER A 186 20.14 -22.34 -9.52
N GLU A 187 21.40 -22.72 -9.74
CA GLU A 187 21.78 -24.08 -10.12
C GLU A 187 21.35 -25.15 -9.08
N ALA A 188 21.20 -24.75 -7.81
CA ALA A 188 20.71 -25.60 -6.73
C ALA A 188 19.17 -25.68 -6.66
N GLY A 189 18.45 -24.93 -7.50
CA GLY A 189 16.99 -24.87 -7.54
C GLY A 189 16.37 -23.79 -6.64
N ASP A 190 17.16 -23.12 -5.81
CA ASP A 190 16.69 -22.03 -4.95
C ASP A 190 16.40 -20.76 -5.76
N LEU A 191 15.31 -20.08 -5.42
CA LEU A 191 14.94 -18.81 -6.03
C LEU A 191 15.96 -17.72 -5.64
N THR A 192 16.56 -17.10 -6.65
CA THR A 192 17.48 -15.98 -6.47
C THR A 192 16.72 -14.68 -6.21
N LYS A 193 17.45 -13.60 -5.92
CA LYS A 193 16.90 -12.24 -5.84
C LYS A 193 16.81 -11.55 -7.21
N GLN A 194 17.11 -12.23 -8.31
CA GLN A 194 17.01 -11.67 -9.65
C GLN A 194 15.62 -11.92 -10.23
N ALA A 195 14.83 -10.87 -10.41
CA ALA A 195 13.56 -10.92 -11.11
C ALA A 195 13.78 -10.94 -12.62
N ILE A 196 13.05 -11.81 -13.32
CA ILE A 196 13.14 -12.02 -14.77
C ILE A 196 11.88 -11.59 -15.51
N GLY A 197 10.79 -11.32 -14.81
CA GLY A 197 9.57 -10.80 -15.39
C GLY A 197 8.48 -10.56 -14.36
N MET A 198 7.37 -9.99 -14.82
CA MET A 198 6.24 -9.58 -14.00
C MET A 198 4.94 -10.25 -14.46
N HIS A 199 4.00 -10.40 -13.52
CA HIS A 199 2.64 -10.90 -13.78
C HIS A 199 1.60 -9.84 -13.45
N SER A 200 0.63 -9.66 -14.34
CA SER A 200 -0.55 -8.83 -14.10
C SER A 200 -1.58 -9.53 -13.21
N GLY A 201 -2.60 -8.79 -12.75
CA GLY A 201 -3.73 -9.36 -12.02
C GLY A 201 -4.59 -10.32 -12.86
N GLU A 202 -4.55 -10.17 -14.18
CA GLU A 202 -5.21 -11.04 -15.15
C GLU A 202 -4.39 -12.30 -15.49
N GLY A 203 -3.16 -12.39 -15.00
CA GLY A 203 -2.24 -13.50 -15.26
C GLY A 203 -1.39 -13.33 -16.53
N GLU A 204 -1.32 -12.12 -17.09
CA GLU A 204 -0.40 -11.83 -18.20
C GLU A 204 1.05 -11.77 -17.71
N TYR A 205 1.95 -12.46 -18.41
CA TYR A 205 3.38 -12.44 -18.12
C TYR A 205 4.13 -11.53 -19.08
N VAL A 206 4.98 -10.65 -18.56
CA VAL A 206 5.89 -9.81 -19.34
C VAL A 206 7.32 -10.02 -18.84
N GLU A 207 8.20 -10.45 -19.74
CA GLU A 207 9.62 -10.66 -19.46
C GLU A 207 10.37 -9.31 -19.35
N PHE A 208 11.29 -9.20 -18.40
CA PHE A 208 12.12 -8.01 -18.27
C PHE A 208 13.21 -7.97 -19.34
N ALA A 209 13.47 -6.77 -19.88
CA ALA A 209 14.49 -6.57 -20.90
C ALA A 209 15.93 -6.57 -20.36
N SER A 210 16.09 -6.40 -19.05
CA SER A 210 17.38 -6.30 -18.36
C SER A 210 17.30 -6.99 -16.99
N ASP A 211 18.47 -7.24 -16.40
CA ASP A 211 18.59 -7.89 -15.10
C ASP A 211 18.01 -6.99 -13.99
N CYS A 212 16.90 -7.44 -13.39
CA CYS A 212 16.27 -6.76 -12.27
C CYS A 212 16.71 -7.41 -10.95
N ILE A 213 17.68 -6.81 -10.26
CA ILE A 213 18.20 -7.35 -9.00
C ILE A 213 17.40 -6.75 -7.83
N CYS A 214 16.65 -7.61 -7.13
CA CYS A 214 15.89 -7.25 -5.94
C CYS A 214 16.70 -7.45 -4.66
N ASP A 215 17.77 -6.68 -4.48
CA ASP A 215 18.61 -6.78 -3.29
C ASP A 215 18.90 -5.40 -2.68
N GLY A 216 19.22 -5.39 -1.38
CA GLY A 216 19.43 -4.17 -0.61
C GLY A 216 18.13 -3.50 -0.12
N PRO A 217 18.12 -2.17 0.09
CA PRO A 217 16.97 -1.44 0.63
C PRO A 217 15.73 -1.59 -0.26
N VAL A 218 14.58 -1.83 0.37
CA VAL A 218 13.34 -2.18 -0.34
C VAL A 218 12.82 -1.09 -1.24
N GLU A 219 12.95 0.17 -0.82
CA GLU A 219 12.60 1.32 -1.66
C GLU A 219 13.44 1.39 -2.94
N THR A 220 14.71 1.00 -2.88
CA THR A 220 15.63 1.09 -4.01
C THR A 220 15.33 0.01 -5.03
N TRP A 221 15.20 -1.24 -4.58
CA TRP A 221 14.95 -2.31 -5.53
C TRP A 221 13.52 -2.31 -6.07
N LEU A 222 12.53 -1.84 -5.30
CA LEU A 222 11.17 -1.60 -5.85
C LEU A 222 11.20 -0.53 -6.94
N GLN A 223 12.04 0.49 -6.81
CA GLN A 223 12.26 1.46 -7.87
C GLN A 223 12.94 0.82 -9.09
N THR A 224 13.92 -0.07 -8.89
CA THR A 224 14.51 -0.87 -9.98
C THR A 224 13.47 -1.72 -10.71
N VAL A 225 12.51 -2.30 -10.00
CA VAL A 225 11.37 -3.03 -10.60
C VAL A 225 10.51 -2.09 -11.46
N VAL A 226 10.21 -0.87 -10.98
CA VAL A 226 9.47 0.14 -11.77
C VAL A 226 10.20 0.46 -13.07
N ASP A 227 11.51 0.69 -13.00
CA ASP A 227 12.31 1.05 -14.16
C ASP A 227 12.43 -0.13 -15.14
N SER A 228 12.58 -1.35 -14.62
CA SER A 228 12.59 -2.59 -15.41
C SER A 228 11.26 -2.84 -16.11
N MET A 229 10.13 -2.58 -15.44
CA MET A 229 8.78 -2.65 -16.04
C MET A 229 8.65 -1.66 -17.20
N LYS A 230 9.01 -0.39 -17.00
CA LYS A 230 8.95 0.63 -18.05
C LYS A 230 9.85 0.25 -19.23
N GLN A 231 11.05 -0.25 -18.95
CA GLN A 231 11.98 -0.67 -19.98
C GLN A 231 11.46 -1.88 -20.77
N ALA A 232 10.91 -2.89 -20.09
CA ALA A 232 10.33 -4.07 -20.71
C ALA A 232 9.22 -3.69 -21.71
N LEU A 233 8.25 -2.88 -21.26
CA LEU A 233 7.16 -2.42 -22.11
C LEU A 233 7.66 -1.54 -23.26
N THR A 234 8.64 -0.67 -23.02
CA THR A 234 9.21 0.21 -24.07
C THR A 234 9.98 -0.60 -25.13
N VAL A 235 10.75 -1.59 -24.72
CA VAL A 235 11.50 -2.46 -25.64
C VAL A 235 10.54 -3.30 -26.46
N GLU A 236 9.51 -3.86 -25.83
CA GLU A 236 8.47 -4.60 -26.53
C GLU A 236 7.70 -3.70 -27.51
N PHE A 237 7.31 -2.48 -27.11
CA PHE A 237 6.67 -1.49 -27.97
C PHE A 237 7.50 -1.18 -29.23
N ARG A 238 8.81 -0.94 -29.07
CA ARG A 238 9.73 -0.66 -30.19
C ARG A 238 9.87 -1.85 -31.15
N LYS A 239 9.73 -3.09 -30.65
CA LYS A 239 9.71 -4.29 -31.50
C LYS A 239 8.36 -4.47 -32.18
N ALA A 240 7.27 -4.09 -31.51
CA ALA A 240 5.91 -4.29 -31.97
C ALA A 240 5.56 -3.42 -33.20
N ILE A 241 6.01 -2.15 -33.24
CA ILE A 241 5.76 -1.21 -34.36
C ILE A 241 6.17 -1.79 -35.73
N PRO A 242 7.46 -2.08 -36.01
CA PRO A 242 7.86 -2.50 -37.36
C PRO A 242 7.22 -3.83 -37.76
N THR A 243 6.95 -4.71 -36.79
CA THR A 243 6.33 -6.01 -37.09
C THR A 243 4.82 -5.93 -37.37
N TYR A 244 4.17 -4.79 -37.13
CA TYR A 244 2.73 -4.64 -37.38
C TYR A 244 2.41 -4.79 -38.87
N ASP A 245 3.23 -4.20 -39.74
CA ASP A 245 3.05 -4.28 -41.20
C ASP A 245 3.67 -5.55 -41.82
N GLU A 246 4.60 -6.20 -41.11
CA GLU A 246 5.32 -7.39 -41.62
C GLU A 246 4.50 -8.69 -41.57
N MET A 247 3.39 -8.72 -40.82
CA MET A 247 2.58 -9.92 -40.65
C MET A 247 1.09 -9.61 -40.49
N PRO A 248 0.19 -10.58 -40.78
CA PRO A 248 -1.24 -10.37 -40.62
C PRO A 248 -1.59 -9.96 -39.18
N ARG A 249 -2.44 -8.92 -39.03
CA ARG A 249 -2.88 -8.40 -37.73
C ARG A 249 -3.35 -9.53 -36.81
N THR A 250 -4.19 -10.45 -37.31
CA THR A 250 -4.70 -11.60 -36.55
C THR A 250 -3.62 -12.49 -35.94
N GLN A 251 -2.44 -12.62 -36.55
CA GLN A 251 -1.31 -13.35 -35.96
C GLN A 251 -0.48 -12.46 -35.03
N TRP A 252 -0.28 -11.20 -35.43
CA TRP A 252 0.47 -10.21 -34.67
C TRP A 252 -0.14 -9.97 -33.27
N LEU A 253 -1.47 -10.01 -33.16
CA LEU A 253 -2.21 -9.84 -31.91
C LEU A 253 -1.76 -10.81 -30.80
N TYR A 254 -1.23 -12.00 -31.10
CA TYR A 254 -0.83 -12.96 -30.07
C TYR A 254 0.65 -12.85 -29.65
N LYS A 255 1.45 -12.02 -30.33
CA LYS A 255 2.91 -11.99 -30.16
C LYS A 255 3.40 -11.09 -29.02
N TYR A 256 2.63 -10.06 -28.69
CA TYR A 256 3.01 -9.00 -27.75
C TYR A 256 2.05 -8.93 -26.57
N SER A 257 2.43 -8.26 -25.48
CA SER A 257 1.53 -8.00 -24.36
C SER A 257 0.27 -7.23 -24.79
N VAL A 258 -0.83 -7.42 -24.08
CA VAL A 258 -2.14 -6.76 -24.31
C VAL A 258 -1.96 -5.26 -24.40
N GLN A 259 -1.22 -4.68 -23.44
CA GLN A 259 -0.97 -3.23 -23.40
C GLN A 259 -0.28 -2.76 -24.69
N ASN A 260 0.79 -3.43 -25.12
CA ASN A 260 1.51 -3.02 -26.33
C ASN A 260 0.71 -3.26 -27.60
N THR A 261 -0.06 -4.34 -27.66
CA THR A 261 -0.99 -4.60 -28.77
C THR A 261 -2.01 -3.47 -28.91
N ILE A 262 -2.62 -3.02 -27.80
CA ILE A 262 -3.58 -1.91 -27.80
C ILE A 262 -2.92 -0.60 -28.21
N VAL A 263 -1.78 -0.24 -27.61
CA VAL A 263 -1.12 1.04 -27.87
C VAL A 263 -0.68 1.13 -29.33
N VAL A 264 -0.02 0.09 -29.85
CA VAL A 264 0.42 0.08 -31.25
C VAL A 264 -0.77 0.10 -32.20
N SER A 265 -1.83 -0.68 -31.95
CA SER A 265 -3.04 -0.64 -32.79
C SER A 265 -3.66 0.76 -32.84
N ARG A 266 -3.67 1.48 -31.71
CA ARG A 266 -4.13 2.89 -31.66
C ARG A 266 -3.19 3.84 -32.39
N THR A 267 -1.89 3.63 -32.29
CA THR A 267 -0.90 4.44 -33.03
C THR A 267 -1.10 4.30 -34.53
N PHE A 268 -1.24 3.07 -35.03
CA PHE A 268 -1.51 2.82 -36.44
C PHE A 268 -2.86 3.39 -36.87
N TYR A 269 -3.93 3.15 -36.11
CA TYR A 269 -5.23 3.78 -36.38
C TYR A 269 -5.11 5.30 -36.52
N THR A 270 -4.45 5.99 -35.58
CA THR A 270 -4.29 7.44 -35.67
C THR A 270 -3.46 7.86 -36.88
N GLN A 271 -2.39 7.13 -37.20
CA GLN A 271 -1.58 7.41 -38.38
C GLN A 271 -2.40 7.24 -39.67
N GLU A 272 -3.11 6.12 -39.80
CA GLU A 272 -3.89 5.76 -40.99
C GLU A 272 -5.08 6.73 -41.20
N VAL A 273 -5.71 7.21 -40.13
CA VAL A 273 -6.74 8.24 -40.23
C VAL A 273 -6.17 9.59 -40.65
N ASN A 274 -4.97 9.97 -40.17
CA ASN A 274 -4.31 11.19 -40.63
C ASN A 274 -3.89 11.08 -42.10
N GLU A 275 -3.36 9.93 -42.52
CA GLU A 275 -3.04 9.67 -43.93
C GLU A 275 -4.30 9.76 -44.81
N ALA A 276 -5.46 9.28 -44.32
CA ALA A 276 -6.73 9.45 -45.02
C ALA A 276 -7.19 10.91 -45.13
N PHE A 277 -6.88 11.76 -44.14
CA PHE A 277 -7.10 13.22 -44.23
C PHE A 277 -6.16 13.87 -45.24
N ASP A 278 -4.86 13.52 -45.24
CA ASP A 278 -3.90 14.03 -46.21
C ASP A 278 -4.32 13.67 -47.65
N GLU A 279 -4.77 12.43 -47.89
CA GLU A 279 -5.31 12.02 -49.19
C GLU A 279 -6.59 12.77 -49.59
N LEU A 280 -7.45 13.09 -48.61
CA LEU A 280 -8.66 13.88 -48.84
C LEU A 280 -8.30 15.31 -49.29
N GLU A 281 -7.29 15.93 -48.67
CA GLU A 281 -6.75 17.24 -49.08
C GLU A 281 -6.12 17.22 -50.48
N GLU A 282 -5.47 16.11 -50.85
CA GLU A 282 -4.93 15.87 -52.20
C GLU A 282 -6.03 15.63 -53.26
N GLY A 283 -7.28 15.47 -52.84
CA GLY A 283 -8.46 15.37 -53.71
C GLY A 283 -9.06 13.96 -53.83
N ASN A 284 -8.65 13.01 -53.00
CA ASN A 284 -9.24 11.67 -52.93
C ASN A 284 -10.50 11.67 -52.05
N GLU A 285 -11.66 11.98 -52.61
CA GLU A 285 -12.95 12.02 -51.89
C GLU A 285 -13.35 10.67 -51.23
N ASP A 286 -12.79 9.56 -51.72
CA ASP A 286 -13.08 8.21 -51.19
C ASP A 286 -12.12 7.78 -50.07
N ALA A 287 -11.08 8.56 -49.73
CA ALA A 287 -10.03 8.18 -48.76
C ALA A 287 -10.60 7.75 -47.40
N MET A 288 -11.45 8.59 -46.79
CA MET A 288 -12.07 8.30 -45.50
C MET A 288 -13.02 7.09 -45.55
N LYS A 289 -13.66 6.84 -46.70
CA LYS A 289 -14.54 5.69 -46.90
C LYS A 289 -13.76 4.40 -47.04
N ASN A 290 -12.65 4.42 -47.79
CA ASN A 290 -11.74 3.28 -47.90
C ASN A 290 -11.17 2.90 -46.53
N GLU A 291 -10.83 3.91 -45.71
CA GLU A 291 -10.36 3.67 -44.35
C GLU A 291 -11.45 3.06 -43.46
N PHE A 292 -12.69 3.55 -43.55
CA PHE A 292 -13.84 2.95 -42.86
C PHE A 292 -14.05 1.48 -43.25
N ASP A 293 -14.04 1.16 -44.54
CA ASP A 293 -14.22 -0.21 -45.03
C ASP A 293 -13.09 -1.13 -44.53
N ARG A 294 -11.85 -0.62 -44.44
CA ARG A 294 -10.71 -1.34 -43.86
C ARG A 294 -10.91 -1.63 -42.38
N GLN A 295 -11.36 -0.66 -41.59
CA GLN A 295 -11.66 -0.86 -40.16
C GLN A 295 -12.79 -1.87 -39.95
N VAL A 296 -13.83 -1.85 -40.79
CA VAL A 296 -14.91 -2.84 -40.77
C VAL A 296 -14.37 -4.25 -41.04
N GLN A 297 -13.48 -4.41 -42.02
CA GLN A 297 -12.88 -5.72 -42.31
C GLN A 297 -12.00 -6.21 -41.16
N GLN A 298 -11.16 -5.35 -40.59
CA GLN A 298 -10.32 -5.73 -39.44
C GLN A 298 -11.17 -6.15 -38.23
N LEU A 299 -12.30 -5.47 -38.00
CA LEU A 299 -13.25 -5.85 -36.94
C LEU A 299 -13.90 -7.20 -37.22
N ALA A 300 -14.25 -7.50 -38.47
CA ALA A 300 -14.79 -8.81 -38.87
C ALA A 300 -13.76 -9.93 -38.62
N ASP A 301 -12.51 -9.73 -39.02
CA ASP A 301 -11.41 -10.67 -38.79
C ASP A 301 -11.20 -10.92 -37.29
N LEU A 302 -11.31 -9.87 -36.47
CA LEU A 302 -11.19 -9.97 -35.02
C LEU A 302 -12.36 -10.73 -34.38
N ILE A 303 -13.60 -10.53 -34.86
CA ILE A 303 -14.77 -11.30 -34.42
C ILE A 303 -14.61 -12.78 -34.77
N ASP A 304 -14.07 -13.08 -35.94
CA ASP A 304 -13.77 -14.45 -36.35
C ASP A 304 -12.71 -15.10 -35.45
N GLU A 305 -11.67 -14.36 -35.05
CA GLU A 305 -10.68 -14.82 -34.06
C GLU A 305 -11.29 -15.09 -32.68
N ILE A 306 -12.23 -14.25 -32.22
CA ILE A 306 -12.94 -14.43 -30.94
C ILE A 306 -13.79 -15.71 -30.94
N ASN A 307 -14.38 -16.06 -32.08
CA ASN A 307 -15.22 -17.25 -32.24
C ASN A 307 -14.42 -18.56 -32.27
N LYS A 308 -13.09 -18.51 -32.42
CA LYS A 308 -12.21 -19.69 -32.36
C LYS A 308 -11.95 -20.12 -30.92
N GLU A 309 -11.36 -21.31 -30.75
CA GLU A 309 -10.87 -21.76 -29.45
C GLU A 309 -9.64 -20.93 -29.05
N GLN A 310 -9.68 -20.33 -27.86
CA GLN A 310 -8.66 -19.42 -27.35
C GLN A 310 -8.43 -19.66 -25.86
N THR A 311 -7.28 -19.23 -25.35
CA THR A 311 -7.08 -19.18 -23.90
C THR A 311 -8.01 -18.13 -23.26
N SER A 312 -8.24 -18.24 -21.95
CA SER A 312 -9.06 -17.25 -21.24
C SER A 312 -8.46 -15.83 -21.32
N LEU A 313 -7.12 -15.73 -21.31
CA LEU A 313 -6.41 -14.45 -21.40
C LEU A 313 -6.52 -13.85 -22.81
N ASP A 314 -6.26 -14.66 -23.83
CA ASP A 314 -6.34 -14.23 -25.23
C ASP A 314 -7.76 -13.81 -25.59
N ARG A 315 -8.78 -14.55 -25.13
CA ARG A 315 -10.17 -14.16 -25.34
C ARG A 315 -10.48 -12.79 -24.73
N LYS A 316 -9.99 -12.50 -23.52
CA LYS A 316 -10.15 -11.17 -22.90
C LYS A 316 -9.45 -10.10 -23.74
N LYS A 317 -8.22 -10.37 -24.17
CA LYS A 317 -7.44 -9.47 -25.04
C LYS A 317 -8.21 -9.11 -26.32
N LEU A 318 -8.72 -10.11 -27.02
CA LEU A 318 -9.47 -9.92 -28.28
C LEU A 318 -10.76 -9.14 -28.05
N ILE A 319 -11.50 -9.41 -26.96
CA ILE A 319 -12.71 -8.65 -26.61
C ILE A 319 -12.37 -7.19 -26.30
N THR A 320 -11.27 -6.94 -25.57
CA THR A 320 -10.81 -5.57 -25.27
C THR A 320 -10.46 -4.82 -26.56
N LEU A 321 -9.74 -5.45 -27.49
CA LEU A 321 -9.44 -4.86 -28.79
C LEU A 321 -10.70 -4.60 -29.60
N CYS A 322 -11.63 -5.55 -29.63
CA CYS A 322 -12.90 -5.40 -30.36
C CYS A 322 -13.71 -4.20 -29.83
N THR A 323 -13.73 -4.01 -28.52
CA THR A 323 -14.37 -2.83 -27.90
C THR A 323 -13.72 -1.53 -28.35
N ILE A 324 -12.39 -1.50 -28.48
CA ILE A 324 -11.64 -0.31 -28.92
C ILE A 324 -11.85 -0.06 -30.42
N ASP A 325 -11.80 -1.10 -31.24
CA ASP A 325 -11.97 -1.00 -32.69
C ASP A 325 -13.40 -0.59 -33.07
N VAL A 326 -14.43 -1.06 -32.34
CA VAL A 326 -15.81 -0.58 -32.49
C VAL A 326 -15.88 0.93 -32.25
N HIS A 327 -15.26 1.41 -31.16
CA HIS A 327 -15.22 2.84 -30.88
C HIS A 327 -14.47 3.62 -31.97
N ALA A 328 -13.34 3.12 -32.43
CA ALA A 328 -12.55 3.73 -33.50
C ALA A 328 -13.37 3.86 -34.80
N ARG A 329 -14.05 2.79 -35.21
CA ARG A 329 -14.99 2.80 -36.34
C ARG A 329 -16.11 3.84 -36.13
N ASP A 330 -16.72 3.90 -34.95
CA ASP A 330 -17.81 4.84 -34.67
C ASP A 330 -17.34 6.31 -34.65
N VAL A 331 -16.07 6.57 -34.30
CA VAL A 331 -15.44 7.88 -34.46
C VAL A 331 -15.31 8.21 -35.95
N LEU A 332 -14.80 7.29 -36.77
CA LEU A 332 -14.71 7.49 -38.23
C LEU A 332 -16.07 7.73 -38.88
N THR A 333 -17.11 6.99 -38.48
CA THR A 333 -18.48 7.24 -38.95
C THR A 333 -18.91 8.67 -38.68
N ARG A 334 -18.66 9.19 -37.48
CA ARG A 334 -19.00 10.58 -37.12
C ARG A 334 -18.21 11.59 -37.95
N LEU A 335 -16.90 11.38 -38.16
CA LEU A 335 -16.08 12.27 -39.00
C LEU A 335 -16.64 12.35 -40.44
N ILE A 336 -17.08 11.22 -40.99
CA ILE A 336 -17.68 11.15 -42.33
C ILE A 336 -19.05 11.84 -42.36
N GLU A 337 -19.90 11.59 -41.36
CA GLU A 337 -21.24 12.20 -41.27
C GLU A 337 -21.18 13.73 -41.11
N GLU A 338 -20.22 14.22 -40.33
CA GLU A 338 -19.98 15.64 -40.10
C GLU A 338 -19.21 16.31 -41.24
N ARG A 339 -18.71 15.53 -42.21
CA ARG A 339 -17.89 16.00 -43.35
C ARG A 339 -16.69 16.82 -42.87
N VAL A 340 -15.95 16.24 -41.93
CA VAL A 340 -14.70 16.83 -41.47
C VAL A 340 -13.68 16.76 -42.59
N GLU A 341 -13.13 17.90 -42.98
CA GLU A 341 -12.19 18.04 -44.11
C GLU A 341 -10.73 18.23 -43.65
N ASP A 342 -10.49 18.50 -42.36
CA ASP A 342 -9.17 18.80 -41.79
C ASP A 342 -9.05 18.23 -40.36
N GLY A 343 -7.88 17.67 -40.02
CA GLY A 343 -7.53 17.21 -38.68
C GLY A 343 -7.48 18.30 -37.60
N MET A 344 -7.57 19.58 -37.97
CA MET A 344 -7.67 20.73 -37.06
C MET A 344 -9.11 21.09 -36.63
N CYS A 345 -10.13 20.41 -37.15
CA CYS A 345 -11.51 20.63 -36.74
C CYS A 345 -11.79 20.10 -35.32
N PHE A 346 -12.60 20.83 -34.53
CA PHE A 346 -12.90 20.55 -33.11
C PHE A 346 -14.23 19.85 -32.87
#